data_AF-A0A536DPJ5-F1
#
_entry.id   AF-A0A536DPJ5-F1
#
_cell.length_a   1.000
_cell.length_b   1.000
_cell.length_c   1.000
_cell.angle_alpha   90.00
_cell.angle_beta   90.00
_cell.angle_gamma   90.00
#
_symmetry.space_group_name_H-M   'P 1'
#
loop_
_entity.id
_entity.type
_entity.pdbx_description
1 polymer ?
#
loop_
_entity_poly.entity_id
_entity_poly.type
_entity_poly.pdbx_seq_one_letter_code
_entity_poly.pdbx_strand_id
1 'polypeptide(L)' 'MLRNKLEPKRRWLDLAPGDPVIVVAGKDKGKQGEVLRTLPDKHKI' A
#
# COMPACT_ATOMS: atom_id res chain seq x y z
N MET A 1 -10.04 -31.92 13.95
CA MET A 1 -8.87 -31.06 14.22
C MET A 1 -9.09 -29.70 13.58
N LEU A 2 -9.52 -28.68 14.34
CA LEU A 2 -9.56 -27.31 13.81
C LEU A 2 -8.14 -26.75 13.78
N ARG A 3 -7.57 -26.58 12.59
CA ARG A 3 -6.34 -25.81 12.40
C ARG A 3 -6.75 -24.34 12.38
N ASN A 4 -6.41 -23.58 13.42
CA ASN A 4 -6.46 -22.13 13.33
C ASN A 4 -5.57 -21.71 12.15
N LYS A 5 -6.19 -21.26 11.05
CA LYS A 5 -5.44 -20.65 9.94
C LYS A 5 -4.73 -19.44 10.53
N LEU A 6 -3.42 -19.37 10.32
CA LEU A 6 -2.64 -18.17 10.64
C LEU A 6 -3.19 -17.04 9.77
N GLU A 7 -3.88 -16.10 10.39
CA GLU A 7 -4.30 -14.89 9.68
C GLU A 7 -3.05 -14.09 9.30
N PRO A 8 -2.91 -13.66 8.04
CA PRO A 8 -1.80 -12.79 7.66
C PRO A 8 -1.87 -11.51 8.50
N LYS A 9 -0.78 -11.19 9.19
CA LYS A 9 -0.65 -9.99 10.01
C LYS A 9 -0.90 -8.77 9.12
N ARG A 10 -2.10 -8.20 9.19
CA ARG A 10 -2.48 -6.99 8.44
C ARG A 10 -1.47 -5.89 8.75
N ARG A 11 -0.67 -5.51 7.77
CA ARG A 11 0.17 -4.32 7.85
C ARG A 11 -0.64 -3.15 7.33
N TRP A 12 -0.79 -2.16 8.18
CA TRP A 12 -1.48 -0.92 7.85
C TRP A 12 -0.59 -0.08 6.94
N LEU A 13 -1.19 0.52 5.91
CA LEU A 13 -0.57 1.53 5.09
C LEU A 13 -1.34 2.82 5.36
N ASP A 14 -0.65 3.92 5.64
CA ASP A 14 -1.28 5.21 5.94
C ASP A 14 -1.77 5.94 4.66
N LEU A 15 -2.11 5.16 3.62
CA LEU A 15 -2.49 5.64 2.29
C LEU A 15 -3.79 4.97 1.88
N ALA A 16 -4.75 5.78 1.45
CA ALA A 16 -6.01 5.37 0.88
C ALA A 16 -6.06 5.66 -0.62
N PRO A 17 -6.86 4.91 -1.39
CA PRO A 17 -7.26 5.33 -2.73
C PRO A 17 -7.89 6.72 -2.69
N GLY A 18 -7.50 7.61 -3.61
CA GLY A 18 -7.92 9.00 -3.64
C GLY A 18 -6.91 9.99 -3.03
N ASP A 19 -5.91 9.50 -2.29
CA ASP A 19 -4.94 10.39 -1.66
C ASP A 19 -3.97 10.99 -2.68
N PRO A 20 -3.70 12.31 -2.62
CA PRO A 20 -2.65 12.93 -3.41
C PRO A 20 -1.27 12.59 -2.83
N VAL A 21 -0.36 12.14 -3.68
CA VAL A 21 0.99 11.71 -3.29
C VAL A 21 2.07 12.28 -4.19
N ILE A 22 3.30 12.32 -3.66
CA ILE A 22 4.50 12.72 -4.38
C ILE A 22 5.51 11.56 -4.33
N VAL A 23 6.07 11.20 -5.48
CA VAL A 23 7.08 10.14 -5.55
C VAL A 23 8.41 10.65 -4.99
N VAL A 24 8.87 10.06 -3.88
CA VAL A 24 10.10 10.49 -3.19
C VAL A 24 11.39 9.88 -3.77
N ALA A 25 11.29 8.73 -4.45
CA ALA A 25 12.44 7.97 -4.93
C ALA A 25 12.13 7.20 -6.22
N GLY A 26 13.19 6.82 -6.96
CA GLY A 26 13.09 6.08 -8.23
C GLY A 26 13.03 6.99 -9.47
N LYS A 27 12.75 6.37 -10.62
CA LYS A 27 12.74 7.05 -11.94
C LYS A 27 11.74 8.20 -12.01
N ASP A 28 10.62 8.06 -11.32
CA ASP A 28 9.51 9.01 -11.33
C ASP A 28 9.55 10.01 -10.17
N LYS A 29 10.69 10.15 -9.50
CA LYS A 29 10.87 11.08 -8.37
C LYS A 29 10.41 12.50 -8.73
N GLY A 30 9.64 13.11 -7.82
CA GLY A 30 9.09 14.45 -7.95
C GLY A 30 7.75 14.52 -8.69
N LYS A 31 7.29 13.43 -9.32
CA LYS A 31 5.95 13.39 -9.91
C LYS A 31 4.89 13.36 -8.83
N GLN A 32 3.79 14.06 -9.10
CA GLN A 32 2.60 14.09 -8.27
C GLN A 32 1.50 13.25 -8.93
N GLY A 33 0.63 12.65 -8.13
CA GLY A 33 -0.48 11.87 -8.63
C GLY A 33 -1.44 11.45 -7.52
N GLU A 34 -2.48 10.72 -7.90
CA GLU A 34 -3.50 10.20 -7.00
C GLU A 34 -3.35 8.68 -6.87
N VAL A 35 -3.52 8.16 -5.66
CA VAL A 35 -3.47 6.71 -5.40
C VAL A 35 -4.75 6.06 -5.95
N LEU A 36 -4.62 5.08 -6.84
CA LEU A 36 -5.77 4.35 -7.39
C LEU A 36 -6.15 3.13 -6.54
N ARG A 37 -5.16 2.39 -6.02
CA ARG A 37 -5.41 1.19 -5.22
C ARG A 37 -4.19 0.85 -4.37
N THR A 38 -4.42 0.55 -3.09
CA THR A 38 -3.36 0.02 -2.23
C THR A 38 -3.36 -1.51 -2.18
N LEU A 39 -2.16 -2.09 -2.03
CA LEU A 39 -1.92 -3.51 -1.82
C LEU A 39 -1.13 -3.67 -0.52
N PRO A 40 -1.79 -3.61 0.66
CA PRO A 40 -1.11 -3.56 1.96
C PRO A 40 -0.20 -4.77 2.22
N ASP A 41 -0.64 -5.96 1.83
CA ASP A 41 0.15 -7.20 1.98
C ASP A 41 1.48 -7.15 1.21
N LYS A 42 1.54 -6.38 0.11
CA LYS A 42 2.72 -6.24 -0.75
C LYS A 42 3.46 -4.91 -0.54
N HIS A 43 2.94 -4.01 0.30
CA HIS A 43 3.47 -2.66 0.50
C HIS A 43 3.60 -1.88 -0.81
N LYS A 44 2.55 -1.96 -1.64
CA LYS A 44 2.48 -1.26 -2.94
C LYS A 44 1.22 -0.40 -3.02
N ILE A 45 1.31 0.64 -3.85
CA ILE A 45 0.23 1.54 -4.28
C ILE A 45 0.07 1.49 -5.80
#